data_AF-D0R4D4-F1
#
_entry.id   AF-D0R4D4-F1
#
_cell.length_a   1.000
_cell.length_b   1.000
_cell.length_c   1.000
_cell.angle_alpha   90.00
_cell.angle_beta   90.00
_cell.angle_gamma   90.00
#
_symmetry.space_group_name_H-M   'P 1'
#
loop_
_entity.id
_entity.type
_entity.pdbx_description
1 polymer ?
#
loop_
_entity_poly.entity_id
_entity_poly.type
_entity_poly.pdbx_seq_one_letter_code
_entity_poly.pdbx_strand_id
1 'polypeptide(L)'
;MLTIYSFTINFHTISIQNVNKNILSSLLLAFIAGGISAVFKVEKISLGLATMIDAIVIYIDYLLFYVFNNWIELQIIPFLVFTVLYIIGYLIIWLCIYHQIKIQVKQLNHKL
;
A
#
# COMPACT_ATOMS: atom_id res chain seq x y z
N MET A 1 26.22 3.65 45.62
CA MET A 1 25.61 4.84 45.00
C MET A 1 24.98 4.36 43.69
N LEU A 2 23.66 4.14 43.67
CA LEU A 2 22.94 3.60 42.51
C LEU A 2 22.42 4.76 41.66
N THR A 3 22.96 4.92 40.45
CA THR A 3 22.51 5.91 39.47
C THR A 3 21.21 5.42 38.85
N ILE A 4 20.10 6.07 39.19
CA ILE A 4 18.80 5.83 38.56
C ILE A 4 18.85 6.48 37.16
N TYR A 5 18.82 5.66 36.11
CA TYR A 5 18.61 6.14 34.75
C TYR A 5 17.15 6.58 34.61
N SER A 6 16.89 7.88 34.67
CA SER A 6 15.59 8.44 34.32
C SER A 6 15.39 8.38 32.81
N PHE A 7 14.50 7.49 32.36
CA PHE A 7 14.05 7.43 30.97
C PHE A 7 13.08 8.58 30.70
N THR A 8 13.59 9.67 30.13
CA THR A 8 12.77 10.82 29.74
C THR A 8 12.02 10.48 28.45
N ILE A 9 10.73 10.15 28.56
CA ILE A 9 9.85 9.99 27.40
C ILE A 9 9.53 11.37 26.84
N ASN A 10 10.15 11.73 25.73
CA ASN A 10 9.76 12.92 24.96
C ASN A 10 8.46 12.61 24.20
N PHE A 11 7.32 13.04 24.75
CA PHE A 11 6.05 12.98 24.05
C PHE A 11 5.98 14.12 23.03
N HIS A 12 6.19 13.80 21.76
CA HIS A 12 5.88 14.74 20.69
C HIS A 12 4.36 14.80 20.53
N THR A 13 3.73 15.89 20.96
CA THR A 13 2.29 16.08 20.80
C THR A 13 1.97 16.45 19.35
N ILE A 14 1.03 15.72 18.74
CA ILE A 14 0.49 16.03 17.41
C ILE A 14 -0.86 16.72 17.58
N SER A 15 -1.16 17.70 16.71
CA SER A 15 -2.45 18.40 16.76
C SER A 15 -3.60 17.47 16.40
N ILE A 16 -4.77 17.69 17.00
CA ILE A 16 -6.01 16.95 16.68
C ILE A 16 -6.33 17.08 15.18
N GLN A 17 -6.05 18.23 14.59
CA GLN A 17 -6.20 18.47 13.15
C GLN A 17 -5.32 17.52 12.32
N ASN A 18 -4.06 17.33 12.70
CA ASN A 18 -3.17 16.38 12.03
C ASN A 18 -3.61 14.93 12.21
N VAL A 19 -4.12 14.58 13.40
CA VAL A 19 -4.70 13.25 13.65
C VAL A 19 -5.88 13.01 12.71
N ASN A 20 -6.83 13.94 12.64
CA ASN A 20 -8.00 13.83 11.77
C ASN A 20 -7.60 13.75 10.29
N LYS A 21 -6.62 14.56 9.87
CA LYS A 21 -6.07 14.52 8.50
C LYS A 21 -5.48 13.15 8.17
N ASN A 22 -4.68 12.57 9.07
CA ASN A 22 -4.07 11.26 8.88
C ASN A 22 -5.13 10.16 8.85
N ILE A 23 -6.12 10.18 9.74
CA ILE A 23 -7.22 9.20 9.75
C ILE A 23 -7.99 9.24 8.43
N LEU A 24 -8.39 10.43 7.98
CA LEU A 24 -9.15 10.58 6.74
C LEU A 24 -8.34 10.16 5.51
N SER A 25 -7.05 10.52 5.48
CA SER A 25 -6.15 10.14 4.39
C SER A 25 -5.94 8.62 4.33
N SER A 26 -5.69 7.98 5.48
CA SER A 26 -5.53 6.54 5.56
C SER A 26 -6.80 5.79 5.17
N LEU A 27 -7.98 6.33 5.52
CA LEU A 27 -9.27 5.76 5.11
C LEU A 27 -9.42 5.78 3.59
N LEU A 28 -9.13 6.91 2.94
CA LEU A 28 -9.23 7.05 1.48
C LEU A 28 -8.22 6.15 0.77
N LEU A 29 -6.97 6.12 1.25
CA LEU A 29 -5.92 5.26 0.71
C LEU A 29 -6.30 3.77 0.79
N ALA A 30 -6.78 3.31 1.95
CA ALA A 30 -7.24 1.93 2.11
C ALA A 30 -8.46 1.61 1.23
N PHE A 31 -9.38 2.56 1.08
CA PHE A 31 -10.55 2.40 0.22
C PHE A 31 -10.18 2.25 -1.25
N ILE A 32 -9.28 3.10 -1.76
CA ILE A 32 -8.83 3.04 -3.16
C ILE A 32 -8.04 1.75 -3.41
N ALA A 33 -7.08 1.44 -2.54
CA ALA A 33 -6.27 0.23 -2.64
C ALA A 33 -7.11 -1.06 -2.58
N GLY A 34 -8.15 -1.10 -1.72
CA GLY A 34 -9.08 -2.22 -1.69
C GLY A 34 -10.00 -2.27 -2.91
N GLY A 35 -10.52 -1.13 -3.33
CA GLY A 35 -11.51 -1.01 -4.40
C GLY A 35 -10.98 -1.32 -5.79
N ILE A 36 -9.73 -0.93 -6.10
CA ILE A 36 -9.17 -1.11 -7.44
C ILE A 36 -9.04 -2.57 -7.88
N SER A 37 -8.93 -3.50 -6.92
CA SER A 37 -8.94 -4.95 -7.18
C SER A 37 -10.16 -5.44 -7.99
N ALA A 38 -11.25 -4.67 -8.02
CA ALA A 38 -12.40 -4.93 -8.88
C ALA A 38 -12.05 -4.97 -10.38
N VAL A 39 -10.95 -4.33 -10.82
CA VAL A 39 -10.49 -4.35 -12.21
C VAL A 39 -10.20 -5.77 -12.71
N PHE A 40 -9.78 -6.68 -11.82
CA PHE A 40 -9.54 -8.09 -12.15
C PHE A 40 -10.82 -8.90 -12.41
N LYS A 41 -11.99 -8.35 -12.08
CA LYS A 41 -13.30 -8.97 -12.33
C LYS A 41 -13.95 -8.51 -13.64
N VAL A 42 -13.32 -7.57 -14.36
CA VAL A 42 -13.86 -7.04 -15.61
C VAL A 42 -13.62 -8.03 -16.76
N GLU A 43 -14.70 -8.51 -17.37
CA GLU A 43 -14.70 -9.64 -18.33
C GLU A 43 -13.81 -9.44 -19.58
N LYS A 44 -13.54 -8.19 -19.98
CA LYS A 44 -12.87 -7.87 -21.25
C LYS A 44 -11.41 -7.43 -21.11
N ILE A 45 -10.85 -7.43 -19.91
CA ILE A 45 -9.48 -6.95 -19.67
C ILE A 45 -8.54 -8.14 -19.47
N SER A 46 -7.39 -8.13 -20.15
CA SER A 46 -6.36 -9.15 -19.94
C SER A 46 -5.74 -9.02 -18.56
N LEU A 47 -5.28 -10.13 -17.97
CA LEU A 47 -4.66 -10.12 -16.64
C LEU A 47 -3.50 -9.12 -16.52
N GLY A 48 -2.69 -8.98 -17.58
CA GLY A 48 -1.58 -8.03 -17.63
C GLY A 48 -2.05 -6.57 -17.59
N LEU A 49 -3.09 -6.22 -18.36
CA LEU A 49 -3.65 -4.88 -18.35
C LEU A 49 -4.34 -4.56 -17.01
N ALA A 50 -5.08 -5.51 -16.44
CA ALA A 50 -5.70 -5.35 -15.13
C ALA A 50 -4.64 -5.11 -14.04
N THR A 51 -3.56 -5.90 -14.07
CA THR A 51 -2.41 -5.73 -13.15
C THR A 51 -1.75 -4.37 -13.31
N MET A 52 -1.56 -3.91 -14.55
CA MET A 52 -0.93 -2.61 -14.81
C MET A 52 -1.79 -1.45 -14.30
N ILE A 53 -3.11 -1.50 -14.52
CA ILE A 53 -4.05 -0.49 -14.02
C ILE A 53 -4.03 -0.47 -12.50
N ASP A 54 -4.16 -1.64 -11.87
CA ASP A 54 -4.11 -1.81 -10.41
C ASP A 54 -2.82 -1.24 -9.82
N ALA A 55 -1.66 -1.63 -10.38
CA ALA A 55 -0.36 -1.13 -9.95
C ALA A 55 -0.19 0.39 -10.12
N ILE A 56 -0.68 0.97 -11.22
CA ILE A 56 -0.55 2.41 -11.44
C ILE A 56 -1.43 3.19 -10.47
N VAL A 57 -2.69 2.76 -10.29
CA VAL A 57 -3.63 3.44 -9.40
C VAL A 57 -3.13 3.40 -7.96
N ILE A 58 -2.67 2.25 -7.47
CA ILE A 58 -2.11 2.13 -6.11
C ILE A 58 -0.84 2.98 -5.96
N TYR A 59 0.06 2.98 -6.95
CA TYR A 59 1.28 3.78 -6.87
C TYR A 59 0.97 5.28 -6.73
N ILE A 60 0.08 5.80 -7.59
CA ILE A 60 -0.31 7.21 -7.59
C ILE A 60 -1.04 7.56 -6.29
N ASP A 61 -1.95 6.69 -5.83
CA ASP A 61 -2.70 6.86 -4.58
C ASP A 61 -1.76 6.98 -3.37
N TYR A 62 -0.85 6.02 -3.21
CA TYR A 62 0.14 6.05 -2.13
C TYR A 62 1.03 7.29 -2.23
N LEU A 63 1.57 7.60 -3.41
CA LEU A 63 2.47 8.73 -3.58
C LEU A 63 1.78 10.05 -3.20
N LEU A 64 0.53 10.26 -3.65
CA LEU A 64 -0.24 11.46 -3.39
C LEU A 64 -0.50 11.64 -1.89
N PHE A 65 -0.99 10.62 -1.20
CA PHE A 65 -1.30 10.72 0.22
C PHE A 65 -0.05 10.77 1.10
N TYR A 66 1.03 10.10 0.71
CA TYR A 66 2.29 10.12 1.46
C TYR A 66 2.95 11.50 1.40
N VAL A 67 2.90 12.17 0.25
CA VAL A 67 3.34 13.56 0.12
C VAL A 67 2.40 14.50 0.86
N PHE A 68 1.08 14.39 0.67
CA PHE A 68 0.09 15.27 1.30
C PHE A 68 0.11 15.23 2.84
N ASN A 69 0.44 14.07 3.41
CA ASN A 69 0.56 13.90 4.86
C ASN A 69 1.97 14.15 5.39
N ASN A 70 2.92 14.53 4.53
CA ASN A 70 4.34 14.69 4.86
C ASN A 70 4.96 13.40 5.45
N TRP A 71 4.49 12.21 5.01
CA TRP A 71 5.09 10.93 5.36
C TRP A 71 6.35 10.66 4.54
N ILE A 72 6.43 11.24 3.34
CA ILE A 72 7.62 11.26 2.49
C ILE A 72 7.92 12.69 2.09
N GLU A 73 9.18 13.09 2.20
CA GLU A 73 9.65 14.36 1.69
C GLU A 73 9.72 14.35 0.17
N LEU A 74 9.31 15.46 -0.47
CA LEU A 74 9.33 15.61 -1.93
C LEU A 74 10.75 15.90 -2.46
N GLN A 75 11.66 14.98 -2.15
CA GLN A 75 13.05 14.98 -2.56
C GLN A 75 13.32 13.74 -3.43
N ILE A 76 14.36 13.81 -4.26
CA ILE A 76 14.68 12.75 -5.22
C ILE A 76 14.99 11.42 -4.53
N ILE A 77 15.78 11.44 -3.44
CA ILE A 77 16.20 10.21 -2.75
C ILE A 77 15.02 9.48 -2.09
N PRO A 78 14.21 10.12 -1.23
CA PRO A 78 13.02 9.49 -0.65
C PRO A 78 12.03 8.96 -1.69
N PHE A 79 11.84 9.71 -2.78
CA PHE A 79 10.97 9.31 -3.88
C PHE A 79 11.45 8.03 -4.59
N LEU A 80 12.74 7.94 -4.90
CA LEU A 80 13.34 6.76 -5.53
C LEU A 80 13.25 5.53 -4.60
N VAL A 81 13.61 5.70 -3.32
CA VAL A 81 13.53 4.63 -2.33
C VAL A 81 12.10 4.11 -2.21
N PHE A 82 11.12 5.00 -2.11
CA PHE A 82 9.71 4.64 -2.08
C PHE A 82 9.28 3.87 -3.33
N THR A 83 9.68 4.33 -4.52
CA THR A 83 9.29 3.70 -5.78
C THR A 83 9.86 2.28 -5.90
N VAL A 84 11.11 2.07 -5.51
CA VAL A 84 11.73 0.73 -5.52
C VAL A 84 11.02 -0.20 -4.52
N LEU A 85 10.79 0.26 -3.29
CA LEU A 85 10.08 -0.52 -2.27
C LEU A 85 8.65 -0.86 -2.69
N TYR A 86 7.96 0.09 -3.31
CA TYR A 86 6.63 -0.11 -3.87
C TYR A 86 6.63 -1.24 -4.91
N ILE A 87 7.52 -1.17 -5.90
CA ILE A 87 7.60 -2.18 -6.98
C ILE A 87 7.86 -3.57 -6.39
N ILE A 88 8.82 -3.69 -5.47
CA ILE A 88 9.15 -4.97 -4.82
C ILE A 88 7.94 -5.49 -4.02
N GLY A 89 7.33 -4.63 -3.19
CA GLY A 89 6.17 -5.00 -2.38
C GLY A 89 4.97 -5.43 -3.22
N TYR A 90 4.67 -4.69 -4.29
CA TYR A 90 3.59 -5.02 -5.21
C TYR A 90 3.81 -6.37 -5.88
N LEU A 91 5.02 -6.63 -6.41
CA LEU A 91 5.36 -7.90 -7.07
C LEU A 91 5.22 -9.09 -6.13
N ILE A 92 5.64 -8.96 -4.86
CA ILE A 92 5.50 -10.02 -3.86
C ILE A 92 4.01 -10.34 -3.64
N ILE A 93 3.19 -9.33 -3.36
CA ILE A 93 1.76 -9.51 -3.09
C ILE A 93 1.05 -10.12 -4.32
N TRP A 94 1.34 -9.58 -5.51
CA TRP A 94 0.77 -10.04 -6.76
C TRP A 94 1.11 -11.51 -7.03
N LEU A 95 2.37 -11.91 -6.84
CA LEU A 95 2.80 -13.30 -7.02
C LEU A 95 2.10 -14.26 -6.05
N CYS A 96 1.94 -13.86 -4.78
CA CYS A 96 1.21 -14.64 -3.79
C CYS A 96 -0.25 -14.87 -4.22
N ILE A 97 -0.96 -13.80 -4.61
CA ILE A 97 -2.35 -13.86 -5.06
C ILE A 97 -2.46 -14.71 -6.34
N TYR A 98 -1.59 -14.48 -7.32
CA TYR A 98 -1.58 -15.22 -8.58
C TYR A 98 -1.39 -16.73 -8.35
N HIS A 99 -0.44 -17.10 -7.49
CA HIS A 99 -0.19 -18.50 -7.17
C HIS A 99 -1.39 -19.14 -6.48
N GLN A 100 -2.00 -18.44 -5.51
CA GLN A 100 -3.18 -18.91 -4.80
C GLN A 100 -4.36 -19.15 -5.75
N ILE A 101 -4.64 -18.21 -6.67
CA ILE A 101 -5.71 -18.36 -7.67
C ILE A 101 -5.42 -19.53 -8.61
N LYS A 102 -4.18 -19.67 -9.07
CA LYS A 102 -3.79 -20.76 -9.97
C LYS A 102 -3.98 -22.14 -9.33
N ILE A 103 -3.68 -22.28 -8.04
CA ILE A 103 -3.95 -23.52 -7.28
C ILE A 103 -5.45 -23.80 -7.24
N GLN A 104 -6.28 -22.81 -6.90
CA GLN A 104 -7.72 -22.98 -6.79
C GLN A 104 -8.34 -23.42 -8.12
N VAL A 105 -7.95 -22.79 -9.23
CA VAL A 105 -8.42 -23.16 -10.58
C VAL A 105 -8.03 -24.59 -10.92
N LYS A 106 -6.79 -25.00 -10.62
CA LYS A 106 -6.34 -26.38 -10.86
C LYS A 106 -7.15 -27.40 -10.05
N GLN A 107 -7.44 -27.11 -8.78
CA GLN A 107 -8.24 -27.98 -7.93
C GLN A 107 -9.69 -28.12 -8.42
N LEU A 108 -10.29 -27.05 -8.94
CA LEU A 108 -11.63 -27.09 -9.53
C LEU A 108 -11.67 -27.93 -10.80
N ASN A 109 -10.68 -27.76 -11.69
CA ASN A 109 -10.60 -28.53 -12.93
C ASN A 109 -10.35 -30.03 -12.71
N HIS A 110 -9.79 -30.43 -11.57
CA HIS A 110 -9.63 -31.86 -11.22
C HIS A 110 -10.90 -32.48 -10.60
N LYS A 111 -11.90 -31.68 -10.23
CA LYS A 111 -13.17 -32.13 -9.65
C LYS A 111 -14.31 -32.20 -10.69
N LEU A 112 -14.08 -31.67 -11.88
CA LEU A 112 -14.96 -31.76 -13.06
C LEU A 112 -14.51 -32.92 -13.95
#